data_AF-B4H3H3-F1
#
_entry.id   AF-B4H3H3-F1
#
_cell.length_a   1.000
_cell.length_b   1.000
_cell.length_c   1.000
_cell.angle_alpha   90.00
_cell.angle_beta   90.00
_cell.angle_gamma   90.00
#
_symmetry.space_group_name_H-M   'P 1'
#
loop_
_entity.id
_entity.type
_entity.pdbx_description
1 polymer ?
#
loop_
_entity_poly.entity_id
_entity_poly.type
_entity_poly.pdbx_seq_one_letter_code
_entity_poly.pdbx_strand_id
1 'polypeptide(L)'
;MADDDDKPKKHTLDTLFIVYCNYKVISTELENEEFDCILLSQIDAWIEQAKLMPNPITRTQTGLLYMRYKKWRLEFEDFVELLTQLASENDLVFDEFKQLLIEAGPPTGATDIVMVK
;
A
#
# COMPACT_ATOMS: atom_id res chain seq x y z
N MET A 1 17.99 12.22 33.57
CA MET A 1 17.15 12.70 32.45
C MET A 1 17.65 11.98 31.22
N ALA A 2 17.09 10.80 30.98
CA ALA A 2 17.40 9.84 29.92
C ALA A 2 16.18 8.90 29.99
N ASP A 3 15.46 8.55 28.94
CA ASP A 3 15.80 8.36 27.53
C ASP A 3 14.56 8.74 26.71
N ASP A 4 14.69 9.67 25.75
CA ASP A 4 13.68 9.93 24.70
C ASP A 4 14.29 9.49 23.36
N ASP A 5 14.68 8.21 23.26
CA ASP A 5 15.22 7.60 22.03
C ASP A 5 14.66 6.18 21.87
N ASP A 6 13.34 6.05 21.88
CA ASP A 6 12.63 4.88 21.33
C ASP A 6 11.36 5.38 20.64
N LYS A 7 11.53 6.24 19.63
CA LYS A 7 10.47 6.42 18.64
C LYS A 7 10.66 5.28 17.64
N PRO A 8 9.73 4.32 17.54
CA PRO A 8 9.79 3.32 16.47
C PRO A 8 9.91 4.08 15.16
N LYS A 9 10.84 3.68 14.27
CA LYS A 9 11.00 4.27 12.94
C LYS A 9 9.62 4.32 12.28
N LYS A 10 8.95 5.48 12.32
CA LYS A 10 7.60 5.62 11.77
C LYS A 10 7.73 5.36 10.28
N HIS A 11 7.15 4.25 9.83
CA HIS A 11 7.02 3.98 8.41
C HIS A 11 6.33 5.18 7.74
N THR A 12 6.84 5.59 6.59
CA THR A 12 6.17 6.56 5.71
C THR A 12 5.41 5.81 4.63
N LEU A 13 4.44 6.47 4.00
CA LEU A 13 3.69 5.92 2.87
C LEU A 13 4.63 5.42 1.76
N ASP A 14 5.67 6.19 1.45
CA ASP A 14 6.68 5.85 0.45
C ASP A 14 7.47 4.59 0.82
N THR A 15 7.94 4.47 2.06
CA THR A 15 8.64 3.26 2.50
C THR A 15 7.75 2.02 2.48
N LEU A 16 6.47 2.16 2.85
CA LEU A 16 5.50 1.05 2.80
C LEU A 16 5.13 0.70 1.37
N PHE A 17 5.04 1.69 0.49
CA PHE A 17 4.80 1.46 -0.93
C PHE A 17 5.83 0.50 -1.51
N ILE A 18 7.13 0.73 -1.28
CA ILE A 18 8.20 -0.19 -1.72
C ILE A 18 8.04 -1.59 -1.11
N VAL A 19 7.66 -1.69 0.17
CA VAL A 19 7.38 -2.99 0.81
C VAL A 19 6.22 -3.70 0.12
N TYR A 20 5.15 -2.98 -0.20
CA TYR A 20 3.97 -3.54 -0.88
C TYR A 20 4.24 -3.87 -2.36
N CYS A 21 5.10 -3.14 -3.07
CA CYS A 21 5.52 -3.47 -4.44
C CYS A 21 6.14 -4.87 -4.53
N ASN A 22 6.81 -5.28 -3.46
CA ASN A 22 7.49 -6.57 -3.33
C ASN A 22 6.68 -7.60 -2.53
N TYR A 23 5.46 -7.26 -2.12
CA TYR A 23 4.58 -8.19 -1.43
C TYR A 23 4.05 -9.25 -2.41
N LYS A 24 4.43 -10.51 -2.18
CA LYS A 24 3.99 -11.63 -2.99
C LYS A 24 2.58 -12.06 -2.61
N VAL A 25 1.58 -11.47 -3.26
CA VAL A 25 0.17 -11.93 -3.17
C VAL A 25 -0.01 -13.29 -3.84
N ILE A 26 0.82 -13.63 -4.84
CA ILE A 26 0.79 -14.89 -5.59
C ILE A 26 2.19 -15.51 -5.59
N SER A 27 2.31 -16.77 -5.15
CA SER A 27 3.60 -17.45 -4.95
C SER A 27 4.38 -17.83 -6.22
N THR A 28 3.99 -17.35 -7.40
CA THR A 28 4.60 -17.74 -8.69
C THR A 28 5.67 -16.78 -9.19
N GLU A 29 5.91 -15.65 -8.53
CA GLU A 29 6.94 -14.68 -8.95
C GLU A 29 8.34 -15.05 -8.44
N LEU A 30 9.30 -15.09 -9.37
CA LEU A 30 10.71 -15.45 -9.16
C LEU A 30 11.34 -14.60 -8.03
N GLU A 31 12.12 -15.24 -7.15
CA GLU A 31 12.60 -14.66 -5.89
C GLU A 31 13.65 -13.55 -5.98
N ASN A 32 14.01 -13.08 -7.18
CA ASN A 32 15.19 -12.21 -7.37
C ASN A 32 14.89 -10.88 -8.09
N GLU A 33 13.62 -10.52 -8.29
CA GLU A 33 13.26 -9.22 -8.88
C GLU A 33 12.65 -8.32 -7.82
N GLU A 34 13.31 -7.18 -7.56
CA GLU A 34 12.78 -6.10 -6.73
C GLU A 34 12.01 -5.13 -7.62
N PHE A 35 10.81 -4.74 -7.17
CA PHE A 35 9.95 -3.80 -7.87
C PHE A 35 9.83 -2.49 -7.10
N ASP A 36 9.92 -1.39 -7.82
CA ASP A 36 9.56 -0.04 -7.37
C ASP A 36 8.15 0.38 -7.81
N CYS A 37 7.38 -0.54 -8.42
CA CYS A 37 6.03 -0.29 -8.90
C CYS A 37 5.00 -1.30 -8.32
N ILE A 38 3.81 -0.84 -7.97
CA ILE A 38 2.78 -1.62 -7.27
C ILE A 38 1.72 -2.21 -8.22
N LEU A 39 1.26 -3.42 -7.92
CA LEU A 39 0.13 -4.07 -8.60
C LEU A 39 -1.21 -3.73 -7.96
N LEU A 40 -2.29 -3.81 -8.73
CA LEU A 40 -3.67 -3.69 -8.22
C LEU A 40 -3.94 -4.62 -7.03
N SER A 41 -3.51 -5.88 -7.10
CA SER A 41 -3.72 -6.84 -6.01
C SER A 41 -2.97 -6.46 -4.72
N GLN A 42 -1.83 -5.79 -4.83
CA GLN A 42 -1.05 -5.28 -3.71
C GLN A 42 -1.71 -4.04 -3.10
N ILE A 43 -2.27 -3.15 -3.94
CA ILE A 43 -3.10 -2.01 -3.48
C ILE A 43 -4.33 -2.53 -2.73
N ASP A 44 -5.07 -3.47 -3.33
CA ASP A 44 -6.27 -4.07 -2.71
C ASP A 44 -5.94 -4.70 -1.36
N ALA A 45 -4.82 -5.44 -1.27
CA ALA A 45 -4.36 -6.04 -0.02
C ALA A 45 -4.04 -4.98 1.05
N TRP A 46 -3.42 -3.87 0.67
CA TRP A 46 -3.11 -2.79 1.61
C TRP A 46 -4.38 -2.09 2.12
N ILE A 47 -5.33 -1.78 1.24
CA ILE A 47 -6.61 -1.15 1.60
C ILE A 47 -7.46 -2.10 2.47
N GLU A 48 -7.46 -3.40 2.17
CA GLU A 48 -8.11 -4.44 2.98
C GLU A 48 -7.49 -4.54 4.38
N GLN A 49 -6.16 -4.51 4.47
CA GLN A 49 -5.45 -4.49 5.76
C GLN A 49 -5.72 -3.22 6.57
N ALA A 50 -5.86 -2.08 5.90
CA ALA A 50 -6.28 -0.81 6.52
C ALA A 50 -7.77 -0.77 6.93
N LYS A 51 -8.51 -1.87 6.73
CA LYS A 51 -9.95 -2.00 7.03
C LYS A 51 -10.82 -0.99 6.27
N LEU A 52 -10.36 -0.57 5.10
CA LEU A 52 -11.09 0.35 4.22
C LEU A 52 -11.78 -0.38 3.06
N MET A 53 -11.62 -1.70 2.98
CA MET A 53 -12.27 -2.57 2.01
C MET A 53 -12.88 -3.78 2.72
N PRO A 54 -14.08 -4.25 2.33
CA PRO A 54 -14.90 -3.81 1.18
C PRO A 54 -15.74 -2.54 1.40
N ASN A 55 -15.66 -1.92 2.57
CA ASN A 55 -16.39 -0.69 2.90
C ASN A 55 -15.42 0.26 3.63
N PRO A 56 -15.30 1.54 3.23
CA PRO A 56 -16.07 2.23 2.19
C PRO A 56 -15.62 1.94 0.75
N ILE A 57 -14.38 1.46 0.53
CA ILE A 57 -13.82 1.21 -0.80
C ILE A 57 -14.06 -0.23 -1.23
N THR A 58 -14.63 -0.43 -2.42
CA THR A 58 -14.85 -1.76 -2.99
C THR A 58 -13.73 -2.19 -3.95
N ARG A 59 -13.49 -3.51 -4.10
CA ARG A 59 -12.57 -4.07 -5.12
C ARG A 59 -12.94 -3.64 -6.55
N THR A 60 -14.22 -3.41 -6.82
CA THR A 60 -14.68 -2.95 -8.14
C THR A 60 -14.22 -1.51 -8.40
N GLN A 61 -14.31 -0.62 -7.39
CA GLN A 61 -13.85 0.76 -7.53
C GLN A 61 -12.33 0.82 -7.76
N THR A 62 -11.54 0.13 -6.95
CA THR A 62 -10.08 0.08 -7.13
C THR A 62 -9.72 -0.45 -8.51
N GLY A 63 -10.35 -1.55 -8.95
CA GLY A 63 -10.15 -2.11 -10.29
C GLY A 63 -10.51 -1.14 -11.42
N LEU A 64 -11.66 -0.47 -11.35
CA LEU A 64 -12.08 0.48 -12.39
C LEU A 64 -11.17 1.71 -12.48
N LEU A 65 -10.69 2.23 -11.35
CA LEU A 65 -9.73 3.34 -11.34
C LEU A 65 -8.37 2.92 -11.86
N TYR A 66 -7.84 1.79 -11.37
CA TYR A 66 -6.55 1.25 -11.78
C TYR A 66 -6.45 1.04 -13.30
N MET A 67 -7.52 0.52 -13.91
CA MET A 67 -7.56 0.25 -15.36
C MET A 67 -7.47 1.53 -16.22
N ARG A 68 -7.72 2.73 -15.66
CA ARG A 68 -7.59 4.00 -16.39
C ARG A 68 -6.14 4.34 -16.72
N TYR A 69 -5.19 3.89 -15.89
CA TYR A 69 -3.77 4.14 -16.09
C TYR A 69 -3.18 3.35 -17.26
N LYS A 70 -3.80 2.22 -17.65
CA LYS A 70 -3.33 1.33 -18.73
C LYS A 70 -1.88 0.86 -18.54
N LYS A 71 -1.43 0.79 -17.28
CA LYS A 71 -0.11 0.28 -16.88
C LYS A 71 -0.26 -1.08 -16.20
N TRP A 72 0.76 -1.92 -16.28
CA TRP A 72 0.77 -3.20 -15.54
C TRP A 72 0.97 -2.94 -14.06
N ARG A 73 1.95 -2.10 -13.68
CA ARG A 73 2.21 -1.64 -12.30
C ARG A 73 2.17 -0.11 -12.25
N LEU A 74 1.77 0.45 -11.12
CA LEU A 74 1.77 1.89 -10.89
C LEU A 74 3.03 2.34 -10.17
N GLU A 75 3.60 3.44 -10.63
CA GLU A 75 4.66 4.15 -9.94
C GLU A 75 4.05 4.90 -8.73
N PHE A 76 4.90 5.39 -7.81
CA PHE A 76 4.41 6.02 -6.59
C PHE A 76 3.49 7.22 -6.84
N GLU A 77 3.80 8.04 -7.85
CA GLU A 77 2.98 9.20 -8.22
C GLU A 77 1.57 8.80 -8.68
N ASP A 78 1.47 7.79 -9.56
CA ASP A 78 0.18 7.25 -10.02
C ASP A 78 -0.61 6.62 -8.87
N PHE A 79 0.09 5.92 -7.97
CA PHE A 79 -0.52 5.34 -6.78
C PHE A 79 -1.12 6.40 -5.87
N VAL A 80 -0.39 7.49 -5.59
CA VAL A 80 -0.89 8.61 -4.78
C VAL A 80 -2.08 9.29 -5.46
N GLU A 81 -2.05 9.45 -6.78
CA GLU A 81 -3.19 9.97 -7.54
C GLU A 81 -4.42 9.05 -7.43
N LEU A 82 -4.23 7.74 -7.57
CA LEU A 82 -5.29 6.74 -7.39
C LEU A 82 -5.90 6.81 -5.99
N LEU A 83 -5.08 6.93 -4.93
CA LEU A 83 -5.57 7.11 -3.56
C LEU A 83 -6.37 8.41 -3.40
N THR A 84 -5.95 9.48 -4.06
CA THR A 84 -6.65 10.78 -4.03
C THR A 84 -8.03 10.64 -4.68
N GLN A 85 -8.14 9.93 -5.81
CA GLN A 85 -9.41 9.67 -6.48
C GLN A 85 -10.31 8.79 -5.61
N LEU A 86 -9.79 7.71 -5.01
CA LEU A 86 -10.54 6.87 -4.07
C LEU A 86 -11.06 7.66 -2.88
N ALA A 87 -10.24 8.55 -2.31
CA ALA A 87 -10.68 9.39 -1.21
C ALA A 87 -11.84 10.30 -1.63
N SER A 88 -11.70 10.95 -2.79
CA SER A 88 -12.73 11.85 -3.33
C SER A 88 -14.04 11.12 -3.66
N GLU A 89 -13.99 9.90 -4.20
CA GLU A 89 -15.21 9.15 -4.56
C GLU A 89 -15.92 8.54 -3.35
N ASN A 90 -15.24 8.41 -2.20
CA ASN A 90 -15.77 7.79 -0.98
C ASN A 90 -15.92 8.78 0.19
N ASP A 91 -15.85 10.08 -0.07
CA ASP A 91 -15.95 11.16 0.92
C ASP A 91 -14.94 11.02 2.09
N LEU A 92 -13.74 10.50 1.78
CA LEU A 92 -12.67 10.35 2.76
C LEU A 92 -11.75 11.57 2.73
N VAL A 93 -11.29 12.00 3.90
CA VAL A 93 -10.21 12.96 3.99
C VAL A 93 -8.92 12.28 3.58
N PHE A 94 -8.27 12.79 2.53
CA PHE A 94 -7.07 12.16 1.95
C PHE A 94 -5.94 12.00 2.97
N ASP A 95 -5.78 12.95 3.91
CA ASP A 95 -4.75 12.84 4.93
C ASP A 95 -5.02 11.71 5.93
N GLU A 96 -6.27 11.57 6.37
CA GLU A 96 -6.70 10.45 7.22
C GLU A 96 -6.58 9.12 6.49
N PHE A 97 -6.92 9.07 5.20
CA PHE A 97 -6.74 7.86 4.39
C PHE A 97 -5.27 7.42 4.34
N LYS A 98 -4.34 8.34 4.08
CA LYS A 98 -2.91 8.03 4.12
C LYS A 98 -2.46 7.57 5.51
N GLN A 99 -2.95 8.21 6.59
CA GLN A 99 -2.62 7.79 7.95
C GLN A 99 -3.08 6.35 8.21
N LEU A 100 -4.31 5.99 7.81
CA LEU A 100 -4.83 4.63 7.96
C LEU A 100 -3.99 3.60 7.19
N LEU A 101 -3.50 3.92 6.00
CA LEU A 101 -2.57 3.06 5.27
C LEU A 101 -1.23 2.91 5.98
N ILE A 102 -0.70 3.99 6.56
CA ILE A 102 0.54 3.95 7.35
C ILE A 102 0.36 3.12 8.62
N GLU A 103 -0.76 3.30 9.32
CA GLU A 103 -1.13 2.55 10.53
C GLU A 103 -1.40 1.07 10.26
N ALA A 104 -1.89 0.74 9.07
CA ALA A 104 -2.01 -0.65 8.62
C ALA A 104 -0.66 -1.36 8.63
N GLY A 105 0.43 -0.64 8.38
CA GLY A 105 1.79 -1.16 8.43
C GLY A 105 2.12 -2.11 7.26
N PRO A 106 3.22 -2.88 7.35
CA PRO A 106 3.63 -3.81 6.31
C PRO A 106 2.63 -4.96 6.12
N PRO A 107 2.59 -5.62 4.95
CA PRO A 107 1.63 -6.67 4.62
C PRO A 107 1.61 -7.83 5.63
N THR A 108 0.43 -8.12 6.18
CA THR A 108 0.25 -9.20 7.16
C THR A 108 0.25 -10.55 6.46
N GLY A 109 1.14 -11.47 6.86
CA GLY A 109 1.31 -12.77 6.20
C GLY A 109 2.48 -12.86 5.23
N ALA A 110 3.27 -11.78 5.09
CA ALA A 110 4.64 -11.88 4.63
C ALA A 110 5.43 -12.70 5.66
N THR A 111 5.46 -14.02 5.47
CA THR A 111 6.49 -14.85 6.08
C THR A 111 7.82 -14.35 5.52
N ASP A 112 8.62 -13.75 6.40
CA ASP A 112 9.99 -13.32 6.14
C ASP A 112 10.17 -12.28 5.01
N ILE A 113 9.78 -11.02 5.26
CA ILE A 113 10.63 -9.92 4.77
C ILE A 113 11.54 -9.52 5.93
N VAL A 114 12.57 -10.35 6.14
CA VAL A 114 13.72 -9.95 6.93
C VAL A 114 14.44 -8.90 6.09
N MET A 115 14.18 -7.62 6.32
CA MET A 115 15.15 -6.60 5.91
C MET A 115 16.41 -6.81 6.75
N VAL A 116 17.34 -7.62 6.24
CA VAL A 116 18.68 -7.74 6.83
C VAL A 116 19.57 -6.67 6.22
N LYS A 117 19.68 -5.58 6.98
CA LYS A 117 20.82 -4.65 7.13
C LYS A 117 21.17 -3.68 6.00
#